data_AF-A0A2T7H779-F1
#
_entry.id   AF-A0A2T7H779-F1
#
_cell.length_a   1.000
_cell.length_b   1.000
_cell.length_c   1.000
_cell.angle_alpha   90.00
_cell.angle_beta   90.00
_cell.angle_gamma   90.00
#
_symmetry.space_group_name_H-M   'P 1'
#
loop_
_entity.id
_entity.type
_entity.pdbx_description
1 polymer ?
#
loop_
_entity_poly.entity_id
_entity_poly.type
_entity_poly.pdbx_seq_one_letter_code
_entity_poly.pdbx_strand_id
1 'polypeptide(L)'
;MFVVLLIVLHPTQELEPPANPARFTRNIFDAMISFRDHIRNESHVFPMAFANEEMRDWDNKDLECFAADLIAPWYFNFYVSWQTCEEKLHVTYEEMKTDKISYFSKILKYADLDANKEAVEDLLARSRNESTRKNAAVSGRGSQICDEAKQKILGYASYYPDVDFSPIGL
;
A
#
# COMPACT_ATOMS: atom_id res chain seq x y z
N MET A 1 2.52 -5.38 10.05
CA MET A 1 3.41 -4.28 9.55
C MET A 1 3.60 -4.33 8.02
N PHE A 2 2.55 -4.65 7.27
CA PHE A 2 2.51 -4.40 5.81
C PHE A 2 1.77 -3.08 5.48
N VAL A 3 1.09 -2.49 6.47
CA VAL A 3 0.45 -1.17 6.38
C VAL A 3 1.49 -0.03 6.47
N VAL A 4 2.68 -0.29 7.03
CA VAL A 4 3.72 0.73 7.28
C VAL A 4 4.84 0.70 6.23
N LEU A 5 4.91 -0.31 5.35
CA LEU A 5 5.86 -0.33 4.23
C LEU A 5 5.33 0.47 3.02
N LEU A 6 4.66 1.59 3.30
CA LEU A 6 4.33 2.66 2.35
C LEU A 6 5.21 3.89 2.60
N ILE A 7 6.38 3.67 3.22
CA ILE A 7 7.43 4.68 3.37
C ILE A 7 8.64 4.18 2.58
N VAL A 8 8.55 4.27 1.26
CA VAL A 8 9.73 4.61 0.48
C VAL A 8 9.42 5.98 -0.08
N LEU A 9 9.92 6.99 0.64
CA LEU A 9 10.06 8.38 0.25
C LEU A 9 8.83 8.93 -0.47
N HIS A 10 7.81 9.38 0.31
CA HIS A 10 7.00 10.49 -0.20
C HIS A 10 7.98 11.48 -0.83
N PRO A 11 7.76 12.00 -2.04
CA PRO A 11 8.45 13.20 -2.46
C PRO A 11 7.95 14.27 -1.49
N THR A 12 8.55 14.32 -0.31
CA THR A 12 8.59 15.50 0.51
C THR A 12 9.05 16.59 -0.43
N GLN A 13 8.64 17.82 -0.14
CA GLN A 13 9.09 19.01 -0.84
C GLN A 13 10.61 19.25 -0.58
N GLU A 14 11.42 18.20 -0.69
CA GLU A 14 12.86 18.25 -0.81
C GLU A 14 13.19 18.84 -2.16
N LEU A 15 14.20 19.72 -2.15
CA LEU A 15 14.64 20.49 -3.32
C LEU A 15 15.15 19.61 -4.46
N GLU A 16 15.49 18.34 -4.18
CA GLU A 16 15.86 17.35 -5.19
C GLU A 16 15.22 15.99 -4.85
N PRO A 17 14.47 15.37 -5.79
CA PRO A 17 13.98 14.01 -5.59
C PRO A 17 15.14 13.02 -5.48
N PRO A 18 14.97 11.90 -4.76
CA PRO A 18 16.00 10.85 -4.70
C PRO A 18 16.34 10.38 -6.12
N ALA A 19 17.60 10.00 -6.37
CA ALA A 19 18.07 9.67 -7.73
C ALA A 19 17.25 8.59 -8.45
N ASN A 20 16.63 7.67 -7.69
CA ASN A 20 15.82 6.56 -8.21
C ASN A 20 14.53 6.41 -7.38
N PRO A 21 13.50 7.26 -7.59
CA PRO A 21 12.29 7.23 -6.77
C PRO A 21 11.40 6.03 -7.15
N ALA A 22 11.07 5.19 -6.17
CA ALA A 22 10.21 4.03 -6.37
C ALA A 22 8.90 4.15 -5.58
N ARG A 23 7.76 4.05 -6.29
CA ARG A 23 6.42 4.03 -5.70
C ARG A 23 5.92 2.60 -5.58
N PHE A 24 5.45 2.25 -4.39
CA PHE A 24 4.74 1.01 -4.13
C PHE A 24 3.24 1.26 -3.96
N THR A 25 2.40 0.54 -4.70
CA THR A 25 0.93 0.60 -4.53
C THR A 25 0.31 -0.78 -4.34
N ARG A 26 -0.95 -0.77 -3.89
CA ARG A 26 -1.83 -1.92 -3.80
C ARG A 26 -3.22 -1.54 -4.32
N ASN A 27 -4.05 -2.50 -4.68
CA ASN A 27 -5.47 -2.23 -4.87
C ASN A 27 -6.05 -1.53 -3.61
N ILE A 28 -6.76 -0.42 -3.79
CA ILE A 28 -7.21 0.43 -2.68
C ILE A 28 -8.23 -0.28 -1.78
N PHE A 29 -9.12 -1.09 -2.36
CA PHE A 29 -10.10 -1.85 -1.58
C PHE A 29 -9.42 -2.95 -0.75
N ASP A 30 -8.42 -3.63 -1.32
CA ASP A 30 -7.58 -4.57 -0.59
C ASP A 30 -6.78 -3.88 0.54
N ALA A 31 -6.34 -2.65 0.30
CA ALA A 31 -5.64 -1.85 1.31
C ALA A 31 -6.56 -1.49 2.48
N MET A 32 -7.81 -1.07 2.22
CA MET A 32 -8.78 -0.74 3.28
C MET A 32 -9.15 -1.98 4.12
N ILE A 33 -9.35 -3.14 3.50
CA ILE A 33 -9.57 -4.39 4.25
C ILE A 33 -8.33 -4.78 5.05
N SER A 34 -7.14 -4.62 4.47
CA SER A 34 -5.89 -4.87 5.19
C SER A 34 -5.72 -3.95 6.40
N PHE A 35 -6.27 -2.74 6.33
CA PHE A 35 -6.26 -1.77 7.42
C PHE A 35 -7.26 -2.12 8.51
N ARG A 36 -8.49 -2.51 8.15
CA ARG A 36 -9.47 -3.11 9.08
C ARG A 36 -8.86 -4.27 9.86
N ASP A 37 -8.23 -5.21 9.16
CA ASP A 37 -7.57 -6.37 9.78
C ASP A 37 -6.42 -5.93 10.71
N HIS A 38 -5.73 -4.82 10.39
CA HIS A 38 -4.64 -4.28 11.20
C HIS A 38 -5.13 -3.69 12.53
N ILE A 39 -6.22 -2.89 12.51
CA ILE A 39 -6.85 -2.39 13.74
C ILE A 39 -7.19 -3.55 14.66
N ARG A 40 -7.88 -4.56 14.10
CA ARG A 40 -8.40 -5.70 14.85
C ARG A 40 -7.31 -6.59 15.44
N ASN A 41 -6.30 -6.94 14.63
CA ASN A 41 -5.36 -8.02 14.99
C ASN A 41 -3.96 -7.54 15.38
N GLU A 42 -3.60 -6.28 15.11
CA GLU A 42 -2.24 -5.78 15.33
C GLU A 42 -2.20 -4.55 16.25
N SER A 43 -2.64 -3.39 15.76
CA SER A 43 -2.44 -2.10 16.44
C SER A 43 -3.51 -1.09 16.02
N HIS A 44 -3.99 -0.30 16.97
CA HIS A 44 -4.84 0.87 16.73
C HIS A 44 -4.05 2.18 16.62
N VAL A 45 -2.72 2.13 16.76
CA VAL A 45 -1.83 3.31 16.71
C VAL A 45 -1.16 3.41 15.33
N PHE A 46 -1.47 4.49 14.61
CA PHE A 46 -0.91 4.83 13.29
C PHE A 46 -1.11 6.34 13.01
N PRO A 47 -0.32 6.94 12.11
CA PRO A 47 -0.36 8.40 11.91
C PRO A 47 -1.51 8.90 11.05
N MET A 48 -2.22 8.02 10.32
CA MET A 48 -3.25 8.44 9.35
C MET A 48 -4.59 8.78 10.00
N ALA A 49 -4.93 8.20 11.16
CA ALA A 49 -6.16 8.48 11.87
C ALA A 49 -6.04 8.14 13.37
N PHE A 50 -6.94 8.69 14.18
CA PHE A 50 -7.08 8.28 15.57
C PHE A 50 -8.04 7.08 15.67
N ALA A 51 -7.54 5.95 16.18
CA ALA A 51 -8.37 4.81 16.57
C ALA A 51 -8.13 4.47 18.04
N ASN A 52 -9.19 4.05 18.73
CA ASN A 52 -9.10 3.58 20.12
C ASN A 52 -9.11 2.04 20.19
N GLU A 53 -8.92 1.47 21.38
CA GLU A 53 -8.87 0.03 21.56
C GLU A 53 -10.22 -0.67 21.30
N GLU A 54 -11.33 -0.01 21.65
CA GLU A 54 -12.70 -0.53 21.49
C GLU A 54 -13.07 -0.78 20.02
N MET A 55 -12.46 -0.02 19.10
CA MET A 55 -12.64 -0.22 17.65
C MET A 55 -12.20 -1.61 17.17
N ARG A 56 -11.43 -2.38 17.93
CA ARG A 56 -11.09 -3.77 17.58
C ARG A 56 -12.32 -4.66 17.44
N ASP A 57 -13.31 -4.40 18.28
CA ASP A 57 -14.54 -5.18 18.38
C ASP A 57 -15.68 -4.62 17.53
N TRP A 58 -15.44 -3.52 16.81
CA TRP A 58 -16.39 -3.00 15.84
C TRP A 58 -16.65 -4.02 14.73
N ASP A 59 -17.88 -3.97 14.20
CA ASP A 59 -18.24 -4.78 13.07
C ASP A 59 -17.40 -4.40 11.83
N ASN A 60 -17.44 -5.26 10.81
CA ASN A 60 -16.65 -5.03 9.60
C ASN A 60 -17.08 -3.74 8.88
N LYS A 61 -18.38 -3.45 8.83
CA LYS A 61 -18.92 -2.34 8.08
C LYS A 61 -18.44 -1.01 8.67
N ASP A 62 -18.47 -0.89 9.99
CA ASP A 62 -18.05 0.31 10.70
C ASP A 62 -16.56 0.57 10.53
N LEU A 63 -15.71 -0.46 10.67
CA LEU A 63 -14.27 -0.32 10.43
C LEU A 63 -13.94 -0.02 8.97
N GLU A 64 -14.68 -0.59 8.02
CA GLU A 64 -14.50 -0.31 6.59
C GLU A 64 -14.91 1.12 6.25
N CYS A 65 -16.01 1.61 6.82
CA CYS A 65 -16.42 3.00 6.65
C CYS A 65 -15.43 3.97 7.32
N PHE A 66 -14.94 3.65 8.51
CA PHE A 66 -13.88 4.40 9.19
C PHE A 66 -12.61 4.48 8.33
N ALA A 67 -12.18 3.34 7.77
CA ALA A 67 -11.02 3.29 6.88
C ALA A 67 -11.26 4.13 5.61
N ALA A 68 -12.45 4.05 5.01
CA ALA A 68 -12.81 4.87 3.86
C ALA A 68 -12.80 6.37 4.21
N ASP A 69 -13.32 6.78 5.37
CA ASP A 69 -13.43 8.20 5.73
C ASP A 69 -12.08 8.83 6.11
N LEU A 70 -11.23 8.10 6.83
CA LEU A 70 -10.04 8.69 7.45
C LEU A 70 -8.71 8.20 6.86
N ILE A 71 -8.69 7.02 6.22
CA ILE A 71 -7.46 6.41 5.70
C ILE A 71 -7.37 6.52 4.19
N ALA A 72 -8.49 6.29 3.48
CA ALA A 72 -8.51 6.43 2.03
C ALA A 72 -8.04 7.83 1.56
N PRO A 73 -8.44 8.97 2.18
CA PRO A 73 -7.93 10.29 1.78
C PRO A 73 -6.41 10.37 1.78
N TRP A 74 -5.76 9.79 2.80
CA TRP A 74 -4.31 9.75 2.87
C TRP A 74 -3.72 8.93 1.72
N TYR A 75 -4.32 7.77 1.40
CA TYR A 75 -3.89 6.93 0.29
C TYR A 75 -4.04 7.63 -1.07
N PHE A 76 -5.15 8.34 -1.30
CA PHE A 76 -5.36 9.15 -2.50
C PHE A 76 -4.34 10.27 -2.60
N ASN A 77 -4.12 11.03 -1.53
CA ASN A 77 -3.14 12.12 -1.50
C ASN A 77 -1.73 11.59 -1.78
N PHE A 78 -1.37 10.45 -1.18
CA PHE A 78 -0.13 9.75 -1.52
C PHE A 78 -0.11 9.45 -3.02
N TYR A 79 -1.07 8.68 -3.55
CA TYR A 79 -1.06 8.27 -4.96
C TYR A 79 -0.99 9.44 -5.96
N VAL A 80 -1.79 10.47 -5.72
CA VAL A 80 -1.87 11.67 -6.57
C VAL A 80 -0.60 12.51 -6.46
N SER A 81 -0.03 12.69 -5.26
CA SER A 81 1.22 13.45 -5.09
C SER A 81 2.36 12.86 -5.92
N TRP A 82 2.39 11.54 -6.11
CA TRP A 82 3.40 10.87 -6.93
C TRP A 82 3.18 11.05 -8.45
N GLN A 83 2.06 11.59 -8.89
CA GLN A 83 1.86 11.90 -10.31
C GLN A 83 2.74 13.08 -10.76
N THR A 84 3.19 13.93 -9.83
CA THR A 84 4.12 15.02 -10.13
C THR A 84 5.56 14.56 -10.33
N CYS A 85 5.87 13.28 -10.04
CA CYS A 85 7.18 12.69 -10.27
C CYS A 85 7.17 11.97 -11.64
N GLU A 86 7.75 12.60 -12.65
CA GLU A 86 7.76 12.09 -14.04
C GLU A 86 8.54 10.78 -14.17
N GLU A 87 9.78 10.76 -13.65
CA GLU A 87 10.63 9.58 -13.65
C GLU A 87 10.49 8.83 -12.33
N LYS A 88 9.71 7.75 -12.33
CA LYS A 88 9.56 6.86 -11.16
C LYS A 88 9.43 5.41 -11.56
N LEU A 89 9.96 4.52 -10.73
CA LEU A 89 9.60 3.11 -10.81
C LEU A 89 8.28 2.88 -10.09
N HIS A 90 7.27 2.39 -10.81
CA HIS A 90 6.04 1.92 -10.19
C HIS A 90 6.07 0.39 -10.07
N VAL A 91 5.85 -0.08 -8.84
CA VAL A 91 5.71 -1.49 -8.49
C VAL A 91 4.48 -1.72 -7.63
N THR A 92 3.89 -2.93 -7.69
CA THR A 92 2.66 -3.24 -6.95
C THR A 92 2.81 -4.41 -5.97
N TYR A 93 1.94 -4.46 -4.98
CA TYR A 93 1.85 -5.58 -4.04
C TYR A 93 1.55 -6.90 -4.77
N GLU A 94 0.73 -6.85 -5.81
CA GLU A 94 0.33 -7.98 -6.64
C GLU A 94 1.51 -8.54 -7.44
N GLU A 95 2.34 -7.66 -8.03
CA GLU A 95 3.61 -8.05 -8.68
C GLU A 95 4.53 -8.75 -7.66
N MET A 96 4.75 -8.14 -6.49
CA MET A 96 5.59 -8.69 -5.42
C MET A 96 5.13 -10.07 -4.98
N LYS A 97 3.82 -10.27 -4.86
CA LYS A 97 3.25 -11.56 -4.45
C LYS A 97 3.39 -12.64 -5.50
N THR A 98 3.30 -12.28 -6.78
CA THR A 98 3.28 -13.22 -7.90
C THR A 98 4.68 -13.73 -8.21
N ASP A 99 5.65 -12.82 -8.32
CA ASP A 99 7.04 -13.17 -8.59
C ASP A 99 7.99 -12.24 -7.83
N LYS A 100 8.41 -12.69 -6.65
CA LYS A 100 9.32 -11.95 -5.78
C LYS A 100 10.68 -11.71 -6.43
N ILE A 101 11.21 -12.70 -7.16
CA ILE A 101 12.55 -12.60 -7.73
C ILE A 101 12.56 -11.51 -8.79
N SER A 102 11.59 -11.56 -9.72
CA SER A 102 11.44 -10.54 -10.75
C SER A 102 11.17 -9.15 -10.14
N TYR A 103 10.29 -9.08 -9.13
CA TYR A 103 9.97 -7.84 -8.42
C TYR A 103 11.20 -7.16 -7.79
N PHE A 104 11.98 -7.90 -7.00
CA PHE A 104 13.17 -7.33 -6.35
C PHE A 104 14.28 -7.04 -7.35
N SER A 105 14.45 -7.88 -8.39
CA SER A 105 15.41 -7.62 -9.46
C SER A 105 15.09 -6.33 -10.23
N LYS A 106 13.80 -6.06 -10.49
CA LYS A 106 13.32 -4.80 -11.11
C LYS A 106 13.69 -3.58 -10.27
N ILE A 107 13.51 -3.65 -8.95
CA ILE A 107 13.85 -2.55 -8.02
C ILE A 107 15.37 -2.33 -7.96
N LEU A 108 16.16 -3.39 -7.80
CA LEU A 108 17.62 -3.30 -7.69
C LEU A 108 18.24 -2.74 -8.97
N LYS A 109 17.77 -3.22 -10.13
CA LYS A 109 18.18 -2.68 -11.42
C LYS A 109 17.83 -1.19 -11.56
N TYR A 110 16.65 -0.78 -11.14
CA TYR A 110 16.25 0.63 -11.18
C TYR A 110 17.08 1.49 -10.23
N ALA A 111 17.49 0.94 -9.09
CA ALA A 111 18.36 1.61 -8.14
C ALA A 111 19.85 1.64 -8.56
N ASP A 112 20.20 1.13 -9.75
CA ASP A 112 21.57 0.91 -10.22
C ASP A 112 22.43 0.11 -9.23
N LEU A 113 21.80 -0.86 -8.55
CA LEU A 113 22.46 -1.76 -7.63
C LEU A 113 22.77 -3.08 -8.35
N ASP A 114 24.06 -3.40 -8.46
CA ASP A 114 24.53 -4.63 -9.07
C ASP A 114 24.25 -5.82 -8.15
N ALA A 115 23.06 -6.40 -8.29
CA ALA A 115 22.62 -7.57 -7.57
C ALA A 115 22.28 -8.67 -8.58
N ASN A 116 23.02 -9.78 -8.51
CA ASN A 116 22.70 -10.95 -9.31
C ASN A 116 21.47 -11.69 -8.74
N LYS A 117 20.87 -12.54 -9.58
CA LYS A 117 19.67 -13.32 -9.22
C LYS A 117 19.88 -14.16 -7.95
N GLU A 118 21.09 -14.73 -7.80
CA GLU A 118 21.45 -15.56 -6.64
C GLU A 118 21.39 -14.77 -5.33
N ALA A 119 21.86 -13.51 -5.31
CA ALA A 119 21.77 -12.66 -4.13
C ALA A 119 20.32 -12.37 -3.71
N VAL A 120 19.42 -12.19 -4.68
CA VAL A 120 17.98 -12.01 -4.42
C VAL A 120 17.36 -13.31 -3.89
N GLU A 121 17.70 -14.45 -4.47
CA GLU A 121 17.23 -15.77 -4.02
C GLU A 121 17.68 -16.05 -2.58
N ASP A 122 18.95 -15.77 -2.25
CA ASP A 122 19.53 -15.92 -0.92
C ASP A 122 18.85 -15.02 0.12
N LEU A 123 18.62 -13.75 -0.22
CA LEU A 123 17.90 -12.81 0.65
C LEU A 123 16.48 -13.32 0.94
N LEU A 124 15.77 -13.76 -0.11
CA LEU A 124 14.42 -14.29 0.03
C LEU A 124 14.40 -15.57 0.87
N ALA A 125 15.39 -16.44 0.74
CA ALA A 125 15.52 -17.65 1.55
C ALA A 125 15.72 -17.33 3.03
N ARG A 126 16.60 -16.37 3.36
CA ARG A 126 16.84 -15.91 4.75
C ARG A 126 15.58 -15.32 5.38
N SER A 127 14.82 -14.54 4.62
CA SER A 127 13.60 -13.88 5.11
C SER A 127 12.42 -14.83 5.39
N ARG A 128 12.47 -16.10 4.95
CA ARG A 128 11.38 -17.08 5.17
C ARG A 128 11.19 -17.47 6.63
N ASN A 129 12.27 -17.40 7.43
CA ASN A 129 12.27 -17.85 8.83
C ASN A 129 11.96 -16.72 9.82
N GLU A 130 11.75 -15.49 9.35
CA GLU A 130 11.40 -14.37 10.21
C GLU A 130 9.89 -14.30 10.45
N SER A 131 9.52 -14.17 11.73
CA SER A 131 8.14 -13.88 12.13
C SER A 131 7.72 -12.55 11.53
N THR A 132 6.93 -12.62 10.46
CA THR A 132 6.47 -11.46 9.72
C THR A 132 5.02 -11.23 10.10
N ARG A 133 4.68 -10.02 10.56
CA ARG A 133 3.31 -9.56 10.83
C ARG A 133 2.50 -9.45 9.52
N LYS A 134 2.35 -10.56 8.82
CA LYS A 134 1.66 -10.73 7.54
C LYS A 134 0.17 -10.92 7.81
N ASN A 135 -0.63 -9.89 7.55
CA ASN A 135 -2.08 -10.02 7.52
C ASN A 135 -2.49 -10.78 6.27
N ALA A 136 -2.86 -12.05 6.41
CA ALA A 136 -3.44 -13.01 5.44
C ALA A 136 -2.74 -13.19 4.08
N ALA A 137 -2.01 -12.20 3.57
CA ALA A 137 -1.37 -12.10 2.27
C ALA A 137 -2.29 -12.49 1.10
N VAL A 138 -3.59 -12.22 1.19
CA VAL A 138 -4.57 -12.51 0.13
C VAL A 138 -4.92 -11.21 -0.62
N SER A 139 -4.79 -11.26 -1.95
CA SER A 139 -5.23 -10.22 -2.89
C SER A 139 -6.66 -10.51 -3.35
N GLY A 140 -7.42 -9.49 -3.73
CA GLY A 140 -8.80 -9.60 -4.21
C GLY A 140 -9.85 -9.70 -3.10
N ARG A 141 -9.45 -9.57 -1.82
CA ARG A 141 -10.39 -9.48 -0.70
C ARG A 141 -11.19 -8.18 -0.75
N GLY A 142 -10.66 -7.15 -1.39
CA GLY A 142 -11.32 -5.86 -1.62
C GLY A 142 -12.72 -5.96 -2.21
N SER A 143 -13.03 -7.05 -2.91
CA SER A 143 -14.39 -7.38 -3.37
C SER A 143 -15.42 -7.52 -2.24
N GLN A 144 -14.98 -7.73 -1.00
CA GLN A 144 -15.82 -7.95 0.19
C GLN A 144 -16.13 -6.65 0.96
N ILE A 145 -15.55 -5.52 0.56
CA ILE A 145 -15.78 -4.25 1.24
C ILE A 145 -17.25 -3.85 1.12
N CYS A 146 -17.83 -3.29 2.19
CA CYS A 146 -19.21 -2.84 2.18
C CYS A 146 -19.46 -1.74 1.14
N ASP A 147 -20.69 -1.71 0.60
CA ASP A 147 -21.06 -0.79 -0.46
C ASP A 147 -20.91 0.68 -0.03
N GLU A 148 -21.21 1.01 1.23
CA GLU A 148 -21.07 2.37 1.74
C GLU A 148 -19.61 2.86 1.73
N ALA A 149 -18.68 2.02 2.19
CA ALA A 149 -17.25 2.34 2.12
C ALA A 149 -16.76 2.40 0.67
N LYS A 150 -17.25 1.50 -0.20
CA LYS A 150 -16.93 1.49 -1.62
C LYS A 150 -17.33 2.79 -2.32
N GLN A 151 -18.54 3.29 -2.07
CA GLN A 151 -19.01 4.55 -2.65
C GLN A 151 -18.17 5.75 -2.19
N LYS A 152 -17.79 5.80 -0.92
CA LYS A 152 -16.88 6.84 -0.40
C LYS A 152 -15.52 6.82 -1.10
N ILE A 153 -14.92 5.64 -1.24
CA ILE A 153 -13.64 5.45 -1.92
C ILE A 153 -13.72 5.92 -3.37
N LEU A 154 -14.76 5.52 -4.11
CA LEU A 154 -15.00 5.96 -5.48
C LEU A 154 -15.20 7.49 -5.56
N GLY A 155 -15.87 8.08 -4.57
CA GLY A 155 -16.07 9.52 -4.47
C GLY A 155 -14.77 10.32 -4.46
N TYR A 156 -13.71 9.83 -3.81
CA TYR A 156 -12.43 10.56 -3.78
C TYR A 156 -11.75 10.68 -5.15
N ALA A 157 -11.95 9.72 -6.06
CA ALA A 157 -11.42 9.81 -7.42
C ALA A 157 -12.01 11.01 -8.18
N SER A 158 -13.25 11.41 -7.86
CA SER A 158 -13.92 12.53 -8.53
C SER A 158 -13.25 13.90 -8.31
N TYR A 159 -12.43 14.05 -7.26
CA TYR A 159 -11.65 15.26 -7.04
C TYR A 159 -10.47 15.42 -8.00
N TYR A 160 -10.09 14.35 -8.72
CA TYR A 160 -8.92 14.29 -9.57
C TYR A 160 -9.28 13.69 -10.95
N PRO A 161 -10.11 14.37 -11.75
CA PRO A 161 -10.67 13.80 -12.99
C PRO A 161 -9.61 13.43 -14.04
N ASP A 162 -8.43 14.05 -13.98
CA ASP A 162 -7.34 13.84 -14.94
C ASP A 162 -6.32 12.78 -14.50
N VAL A 163 -6.53 12.14 -13.35
CA VAL A 163 -5.62 11.13 -12.81
C VAL A 163 -6.11 9.73 -13.16
N ASP A 164 -5.23 8.91 -13.77
CA ASP A 164 -5.48 7.48 -13.95
C ASP A 164 -5.33 6.74 -12.60
N PHE A 165 -6.43 6.18 -12.11
CA PHE A 165 -6.48 5.38 -10.89
C PHE A 165 -6.52 3.86 -11.15
N SER A 166 -6.46 3.41 -12.41
CA SER A 166 -6.38 1.99 -12.74
C SER A 166 -5.26 1.24 -12.02
N PRO A 167 -4.08 1.84 -11.72
CA PRO A 167 -3.00 1.14 -11.01
C PRO A 167 -3.26 0.91 -9.52
N ILE A 168 -4.32 1.50 -8.95
CA ILE A 168 -4.83 1.20 -7.60
C ILE A 168 -6.21 0.51 -7.65
N GLY A 169 -6.66 0.15 -8.84
CA GLY A 169 -7.86 -0.65 -9.08
C GLY A 169 -9.18 0.12 -9.05
N LEU A 170 -9.17 1.39 -9.48
CA LEU A 170 -10.37 2.19 -9.73
C LEU A 170 -10.54 2.46 -11.22
#